data_AF-A0AAD8J890-F1
#
_entry.id   AF-A0AAD8J890-F1
#
_cell.length_a   1.000
_cell.length_b   1.000
_cell.length_c   1.000
_cell.angle_alpha   90.00
_cell.angle_beta   90.00
_cell.angle_gamma   90.00
#
_symmetry.space_group_name_H-M   'P 1'
#
loop_
_entity.id
_entity.type
_entity.pdbx_description
1 polymer ?
#
loop_
_entity_poly.entity_id
_entity_poly.type
_entity_poly.pdbx_seq_one_letter_code
_entity_poly.pdbx_strand_id
1 'polypeptide(L)'
;MARGPIQIKKIENATHRQAHVYTSSSFSTKEFYDMYQKLNGVDLWSSCYEKMKEQLIKLKEVNLNLNREIRHKMGECLDGLNFEELCTLEDKMEETVMTVREKKLKMITSQTENIKKKIRNSQNVDKDLRQKIAFLQELRGEDPDYAKVELGEEHKSFIGLSHALHGILALNFSQTQPDPHSGA
;
A
#
# COMPACT_ATOMS: atom_id res chain seq x y z
N MET A 1 2.85 15.84 -67.23
CA MET A 1 2.86 16.87 -66.17
C MET A 1 3.72 16.38 -65.02
N ALA A 2 4.96 16.84 -64.91
CA ALA A 2 5.89 16.43 -63.86
C ALA A 2 5.54 17.19 -62.57
N ARG A 3 5.12 16.48 -61.52
CA ARG A 3 4.94 17.08 -60.19
C ARG A 3 6.31 17.15 -59.51
N GLY A 4 6.72 18.36 -59.13
CA GLY A 4 8.01 18.62 -58.51
C GLY A 4 8.17 17.98 -57.11
N PRO A 5 9.41 17.94 -56.59
CA PRO A 5 9.73 17.28 -55.32
C PRO A 5 8.99 17.94 -54.14
N ILE A 6 8.41 17.10 -53.28
CA ILE A 6 7.67 17.52 -52.07
C ILE A 6 8.67 18.11 -51.07
N GLN A 7 8.47 19.36 -50.68
CA GLN A 7 9.29 20.04 -49.68
C GLN A 7 8.62 19.94 -48.30
N ILE A 8 9.34 19.40 -47.32
CA ILE A 8 8.89 19.32 -45.93
C ILE A 8 9.68 20.33 -45.13
N LYS A 9 9.00 21.35 -44.59
CA LYS A 9 9.58 22.31 -43.66
C LYS A 9 9.19 21.94 -42.24
N LYS A 10 10.18 21.60 -41.41
CA LYS A 10 10.02 21.53 -39.95
C LYS A 10 9.96 22.97 -39.44
N ILE A 11 8.81 23.40 -38.92
CA ILE A 11 8.67 24.69 -38.24
C ILE A 11 8.70 24.41 -36.74
N GLU A 12 9.83 24.72 -36.09
CA GLU A 12 9.92 24.72 -34.63
C GLU A 12 9.48 26.10 -34.12
N ASN A 13 8.35 26.17 -33.42
CA ASN A 13 7.96 27.36 -32.68
C ASN A 13 8.40 27.16 -31.21
N ALA A 14 9.33 27.98 -30.73
CA ALA A 14 10.03 27.81 -29.46
C ALA A 14 9.13 27.87 -28.21
N THR A 15 7.86 28.28 -28.35
CA THR A 15 6.93 28.51 -27.24
C THR A 15 5.98 27.35 -26.95
N HIS A 16 5.85 26.35 -27.83
CA HIS A 16 5.09 25.13 -27.57
C HIS A 16 5.94 23.93 -28.01
N ARG A 17 6.30 23.02 -27.09
CA ARG A 17 6.90 21.71 -27.41
C ARG A 17 5.91 20.78 -28.15
N GLN A 18 5.03 21.33 -28.99
CA GLN A 18 3.99 20.63 -29.71
C GLN A 18 4.36 20.67 -31.20
N ALA A 19 4.77 19.51 -31.71
CA ALA A 19 5.02 19.35 -33.14
C ALA A 19 3.67 19.39 -33.88
N HIS A 20 3.38 20.49 -34.57
CA HIS A 20 2.27 20.55 -35.51
C HIS A 20 2.71 19.94 -36.84
N VAL A 21 2.22 18.74 -37.13
CA VAL A 21 2.46 18.11 -38.43
C VAL A 21 1.49 18.72 -39.44
N TYR A 22 2.00 19.60 -40.29
CA TYR A 22 1.22 20.24 -41.34
C TYR A 22 1.20 19.35 -42.57
N THR A 23 0.08 18.69 -42.82
CA THR A 23 -0.15 17.90 -44.03
C THR A 23 -1.00 18.67 -45.01
N SER A 24 -0.64 18.67 -46.30
CA SER A 24 -1.55 19.14 -47.34
C SER A 24 -2.81 18.27 -47.32
N SER A 25 -4.00 18.88 -47.50
CA SER A 25 -5.31 18.20 -47.37
C SER A 25 -5.49 16.93 -48.21
N SER A 26 -4.58 16.66 -49.16
CA SER A 26 -4.58 15.49 -50.04
C SER A 26 -3.72 14.31 -49.56
N PHE A 27 -3.03 14.41 -48.43
CA PHE A 27 -2.11 13.35 -48.00
C PHE A 27 -1.91 13.33 -46.49
N SER A 28 -2.23 12.23 -45.82
CA SER A 28 -2.08 12.10 -44.37
C SER A 28 -0.63 11.82 -43.94
N THR A 29 -0.30 12.18 -42.70
CA THR A 29 1.02 11.94 -42.10
C THR A 29 1.39 10.47 -42.12
N LYS A 30 0.42 9.58 -41.90
CA LYS A 30 0.62 8.13 -41.93
C LYS A 30 0.98 7.65 -43.34
N GLU A 31 0.21 8.06 -44.34
CA GLU A 31 0.47 7.69 -45.73
C GLU A 31 1.86 8.18 -46.20
N PHE A 32 2.31 9.33 -45.67
CA PHE A 32 3.67 9.83 -45.91
C PHE A 32 4.75 8.88 -45.39
N TYR A 33 4.65 8.45 -44.13
CA TYR A 33 5.59 7.49 -43.57
C TYR A 33 5.55 6.15 -44.30
N ASP A 34 4.35 5.64 -44.61
CA ASP A 34 4.17 4.37 -45.32
C ASP A 34 4.80 4.42 -46.74
N MET A 35 4.63 5.53 -47.45
CA MET A 35 5.19 5.72 -48.78
C MET A 35 6.71 5.94 -48.75
N TYR A 36 7.22 6.64 -47.73
CA TYR A 36 8.66 6.80 -47.49
C TYR A 36 9.34 5.45 -47.22
N GLN A 37 8.73 4.59 -46.41
CA GLN A 37 9.24 3.24 -46.16
C GLN A 37 9.23 2.38 -47.44
N LYS A 38 8.18 2.46 -48.27
CA LYS A 38 8.09 1.72 -49.55
C LYS A 38 9.10 2.18 -50.59
N LEU A 39 9.33 3.49 -50.71
CA LEU A 39 10.23 4.06 -51.72
C LEU A 39 11.70 3.89 -51.36
N ASN A 40 12.04 4.07 -50.08
CA ASN A 40 13.44 4.01 -49.62
C ASN A 40 13.84 2.63 -49.08
N GLY A 41 12.88 1.72 -48.86
CA GLY A 41 13.13 0.39 -48.30
C GLY A 41 13.64 0.39 -46.85
N VAL A 42 13.48 1.51 -46.12
CA VAL A 42 13.98 1.69 -44.76
C VAL A 42 12.84 1.56 -43.75
N ASP A 43 13.00 0.67 -42.75
CA ASP A 43 12.05 0.56 -41.64
C ASP A 43 12.35 1.57 -40.52
N LEU A 44 11.60 2.67 -40.52
CA LEU A 44 11.59 3.70 -39.47
C LEU A 44 11.26 3.19 -38.06
N TRP A 45 10.56 2.06 -37.93
CA TRP A 45 10.06 1.57 -36.64
C TRP A 45 11.00 0.55 -35.98
N SER A 46 11.81 -0.16 -36.77
CA SER A 46 12.76 -1.20 -36.32
C SER A 46 13.54 -0.81 -35.07
N SER A 47 14.18 0.35 -35.05
CA SER A 47 15.00 0.81 -33.91
C SER A 47 14.17 1.07 -32.64
N CYS A 48 12.96 1.63 -32.80
CA CYS A 48 12.07 1.88 -31.67
C CYS A 48 11.50 0.56 -31.13
N TYR A 49 11.10 -0.34 -32.04
CA TYR A 49 10.58 -1.65 -31.72
C TYR A 49 11.62 -2.52 -31.01
N GLU A 50 12.85 -2.59 -31.51
CA GLU A 50 13.91 -3.38 -30.87
C GLU A 50 14.26 -2.82 -29.49
N LYS A 51 14.33 -1.48 -29.30
CA LYS A 51 14.51 -0.89 -27.96
C LYS A 51 13.39 -1.28 -27.01
N MET A 52 12.13 -1.19 -27.44
CA MET A 52 10.98 -1.56 -26.61
C MET A 52 10.98 -3.05 -26.26
N LYS A 53 11.33 -3.91 -27.24
CA LYS A 53 11.45 -5.35 -27.06
C LYS A 53 12.58 -5.73 -26.11
N GLU A 54 13.74 -5.10 -26.23
CA GLU A 54 14.85 -5.26 -25.28
C GLU A 54 14.43 -4.86 -23.86
N GLN A 55 13.73 -3.74 -23.71
CA GLN A 55 13.20 -3.31 -22.40
C GLN A 55 12.22 -4.33 -21.84
N LEU A 56 11.32 -4.87 -22.67
CA LEU A 56 10.38 -5.90 -22.26
C LEU A 56 11.09 -7.17 -21.77
N ILE A 57 12.13 -7.61 -22.48
CA ILE A 57 12.93 -8.78 -22.10
C ILE A 57 13.60 -8.54 -20.74
N LYS A 58 14.24 -7.38 -20.56
CA LYS A 58 14.88 -7.00 -19.28
C LYS A 58 13.88 -6.98 -18.13
N LEU A 59 12.69 -6.40 -18.34
CA LEU A 59 11.64 -6.37 -17.32
C LEU A 59 11.13 -7.77 -16.98
N LYS A 60 10.97 -8.64 -17.97
CA LYS A 60 10.59 -10.05 -17.74
C LYS A 60 11.64 -10.78 -16.94
N GLU A 61 12.92 -10.59 -17.26
CA GLU A 61 14.03 -11.20 -16.52
C GLU A 61 14.06 -10.75 -15.06
N VAL A 62 13.94 -9.45 -14.79
CA VAL A 62 13.84 -8.91 -13.43
C VAL A 62 12.63 -9.48 -12.69
N ASN A 63 11.47 -9.55 -13.34
CA ASN A 63 10.26 -10.10 -12.74
C ASN A 63 10.42 -11.59 -12.39
N LEU A 64 11.03 -12.38 -13.27
CA LEU A 64 11.34 -13.78 -13.01
C LEU A 64 12.31 -13.94 -11.84
N ASN A 65 13.33 -13.08 -11.75
CA ASN A 65 14.27 -13.10 -10.63
C ASN A 65 13.57 -12.75 -9.31
N LEU A 66 12.75 -11.69 -9.27
CA LEU A 66 11.99 -11.30 -8.09
C LEU A 66 11.02 -12.41 -7.63
N ASN A 67 10.32 -13.05 -8.57
CA ASN A 67 9.44 -14.17 -8.23
C ASN A 67 10.21 -15.37 -7.68
N ARG A 68 11.42 -15.62 -8.18
CA ARG A 68 12.31 -16.66 -7.64
C ARG A 68 12.71 -16.31 -6.20
N GLU A 69 13.13 -15.07 -5.95
CA GLU A 69 13.46 -14.61 -4.59
C GLU A 69 12.28 -14.73 -3.63
N ILE A 70 11.06 -14.38 -4.07
CA ILE A 70 9.85 -14.57 -3.27
C ILE A 70 9.66 -16.04 -2.93
N ARG A 71 9.77 -16.95 -3.90
CA ARG A 71 9.66 -18.40 -3.66
C ARG A 71 10.72 -18.89 -2.66
N HIS A 72 11.98 -18.47 -2.82
CA HIS A 72 13.03 -18.82 -1.85
C HIS A 72 12.65 -18.36 -0.43
N LYS A 73 12.16 -17.12 -0.28
CA LYS A 73 11.69 -16.59 1.02
C LYS A 73 10.45 -17.32 1.57
N MET A 74 9.67 -17.95 0.71
CA MET A 74 8.55 -18.83 1.08
C MET A 74 9.01 -20.27 1.41
N GLY A 75 10.30 -20.59 1.26
CA GLY A 75 10.84 -21.94 1.47
C GLY A 75 10.70 -22.87 0.27
N GLU A 76 10.40 -22.33 -0.92
CA GLU A 76 10.20 -23.08 -2.15
C GLU A 76 11.42 -22.98 -3.08
N CYS A 77 11.64 -24.02 -3.91
CA CYS A 77 12.67 -24.05 -4.97
C CYS A 77 14.10 -23.75 -4.47
N LEU A 78 14.52 -24.32 -3.34
CA LEU A 78 15.83 -24.07 -2.73
C LEU A 78 16.98 -24.88 -3.34
N ASP A 79 16.69 -25.85 -4.21
CA ASP A 79 17.65 -26.82 -4.78
C ASP A 79 18.81 -26.19 -5.58
N GLY A 80 18.72 -24.90 -5.92
CA GLY A 80 19.73 -24.16 -6.67
C GLY A 80 20.63 -23.26 -5.82
N LEU A 81 20.43 -23.20 -4.49
CA LEU A 81 21.21 -22.36 -3.58
C LEU A 81 22.34 -23.17 -2.95
N ASN A 82 23.52 -22.57 -2.83
CA ASN A 82 24.61 -23.14 -2.05
C ASN A 82 24.36 -22.96 -0.53
N PHE A 83 25.07 -23.73 0.30
CA PHE A 83 24.93 -23.67 1.76
C PHE A 83 25.09 -22.24 2.33
N GLU A 84 26.08 -21.49 1.85
CA GLU A 84 26.32 -20.10 2.28
C GLU A 84 25.15 -19.16 1.91
N GLU A 85 24.55 -19.37 0.74
CA GLU A 85 23.40 -18.60 0.27
C GLU A 85 22.14 -18.93 1.08
N LEU A 86 21.98 -20.18 1.49
CA LEU A 86 20.91 -20.62 2.38
C LEU A 86 21.04 -20.00 3.77
N CYS A 87 22.23 -20.01 4.38
CA CYS A 87 22.46 -19.34 5.66
C CYS A 87 22.18 -17.83 5.57
N THR A 88 22.66 -17.18 4.51
CA THR A 88 22.39 -15.75 4.27
C THR A 88 20.89 -15.46 4.12
N LEU A 89 20.14 -16.37 3.47
CA LEU A 89 18.70 -16.25 3.32
C LEU A 89 17.98 -16.41 4.67
N GLU A 90 18.41 -17.38 5.48
CA GLU A 90 17.91 -17.62 6.84
C GLU A 90 18.12 -16.39 7.73
N ASP A 91 19.35 -15.86 7.79
CA ASP A 91 19.70 -14.67 8.58
C ASP A 91 18.82 -13.46 8.21
N LYS A 92 18.68 -13.22 6.90
CA LYS A 92 17.81 -12.13 6.39
C LYS A 92 16.36 -12.35 6.80
N MET A 93 15.86 -13.58 6.71
CA MET A 93 14.49 -13.88 7.11
C MET A 93 14.29 -13.67 8.62
N GLU A 94 15.22 -14.13 9.45
CA GLU A 94 15.18 -13.92 10.90
C GLU A 94 15.15 -12.43 11.26
N GLU A 95 16.03 -11.62 10.65
CA GLU A 95 16.07 -10.17 10.83
C GLU A 95 14.74 -9.51 10.44
N THR A 96 14.15 -9.91 9.30
CA THR A 96 12.85 -9.36 8.88
C THR A 96 11.72 -9.72 9.86
N VAL A 97 11.71 -10.94 10.38
CA VAL A 97 10.72 -11.39 11.38
C VAL A 97 10.88 -10.62 12.69
N MET A 98 12.12 -10.44 13.15
CA MET A 98 12.43 -9.65 14.34
C MET A 98 11.92 -8.21 14.18
N THR A 99 12.22 -7.56 13.04
CA THR A 99 11.77 -6.20 12.75
C THR A 99 10.24 -6.08 12.74
N VAL A 100 9.54 -7.06 12.15
CA VAL A 100 8.06 -7.08 12.14
C VAL A 100 7.52 -7.25 13.56
N ARG A 101 8.12 -8.13 14.36
CA ARG A 101 7.72 -8.36 15.76
C ARG A 101 7.91 -7.10 16.60
N GLU A 102 9.04 -6.42 16.49
CA GLU A 102 9.31 -5.17 17.20
C GLU A 102 8.28 -4.08 16.87
N LYS A 103 7.96 -3.90 15.58
CA LYS A 103 6.93 -2.95 15.15
C LYS A 103 5.56 -3.28 15.73
N LYS A 104 5.17 -4.56 15.71
CA LYS A 104 3.90 -5.03 16.31
C LYS A 104 3.87 -4.80 17.81
N LEU A 105 4.93 -5.15 18.53
CA LEU A 105 5.03 -4.94 19.97
C LEU A 105 4.98 -3.45 20.33
N LYS A 106 5.68 -2.59 19.59
CA LYS A 106 5.61 -1.13 19.79
C LYS A 106 4.20 -0.59 19.62
N MET A 107 3.47 -1.06 18.60
CA MET A 107 2.08 -0.69 18.37
C MET A 107 1.17 -1.14 19.52
N ILE A 108 1.26 -2.39 19.95
CA ILE A 108 0.49 -2.96 21.07
C ILE A 108 0.76 -2.18 22.36
N THR A 109 2.03 -1.90 22.66
CA THR A 109 2.43 -1.13 23.83
C THR A 109 1.84 0.28 23.80
N SER A 110 1.90 0.97 22.65
CA SER A 110 1.30 2.30 22.48
C SER A 110 -0.21 2.29 22.71
N GLN A 111 -0.91 1.31 22.12
CA GLN A 111 -2.35 1.13 22.32
C GLN A 111 -2.69 0.84 23.78
N THR A 112 -1.92 -0.03 24.43
CA THR A 112 -2.08 -0.38 25.84
C THR A 112 -1.92 0.85 26.73
N GLU A 113 -0.90 1.68 26.51
CA GLU A 113 -0.69 2.91 27.28
C GLU A 113 -1.81 3.94 27.06
N ASN A 114 -2.34 4.04 25.84
CA ASN A 114 -3.51 4.89 25.57
C ASN A 114 -4.76 4.43 26.33
N ILE A 115 -5.02 3.12 26.36
CA ILE A 115 -6.14 2.54 27.12
C ILE A 115 -5.94 2.78 28.63
N LYS A 116 -4.73 2.53 29.16
CA LYS A 116 -4.41 2.82 30.57
C LYS A 116 -4.66 4.28 30.94
N LYS A 117 -4.28 5.23 30.06
CA LYS A 117 -4.55 6.66 30.26
C LYS A 117 -6.06 6.96 30.29
N LYS A 118 -6.84 6.38 29.38
CA LYS A 118 -8.31 6.52 29.36
C LYS A 118 -8.96 5.98 30.63
N ILE A 119 -8.53 4.81 31.11
CA ILE A 119 -9.01 4.22 32.37
C ILE A 119 -8.71 5.15 33.54
N ARG A 120 -7.47 5.64 33.68
CA ARG A 120 -7.10 6.59 34.75
C ARG A 120 -7.94 7.86 34.70
N ASN A 121 -8.15 8.43 33.51
CA ASN A 121 -8.99 9.62 33.35
C ASN A 121 -10.44 9.35 33.80
N SER A 122 -11.04 8.24 33.36
CA SER A 122 -12.40 7.86 33.77
C SER A 122 -12.50 7.61 35.27
N GLN A 123 -11.51 6.98 35.88
CA GLN A 123 -11.45 6.76 37.33
C GLN A 123 -11.33 8.08 38.11
N ASN A 124 -10.57 9.05 37.58
CA ASN A 124 -10.44 10.37 38.20
C ASN A 124 -11.76 11.15 38.14
N VAL A 125 -12.47 11.11 37.00
CA VAL A 125 -13.79 11.74 36.87
C VAL A 125 -14.81 11.07 37.79
N ASP A 126 -14.84 9.74 37.87
CA ASP A 126 -15.73 9.02 38.78
C ASP A 126 -15.46 9.38 40.26
N LYS A 127 -14.19 9.48 40.66
CA LYS A 127 -13.82 9.93 42.01
C LYS A 127 -14.28 11.37 42.30
N ASP A 128 -14.04 12.31 41.38
CA ASP A 128 -14.46 13.70 41.52
C ASP A 128 -15.99 13.83 41.65
N LEU A 129 -16.74 13.08 40.83
CA LEU A 129 -18.19 13.04 40.91
C LEU A 129 -18.68 12.46 42.25
N ARG A 130 -18.09 11.36 42.72
CA ARG A 130 -18.45 10.78 44.03
C ARG A 130 -18.17 11.74 45.17
N GLN A 131 -17.06 12.47 45.13
CA GLN A 131 -16.73 13.50 46.13
C GLN A 131 -17.76 14.63 46.12
N LYS A 132 -18.15 15.12 44.94
CA LYS A 132 -19.19 16.15 44.80
C LYS A 132 -20.55 15.67 45.32
N ILE A 133 -20.95 14.43 45.03
CA ILE A 133 -22.20 13.85 45.53
C ILE A 133 -22.16 13.76 47.06
N ALA A 134 -21.07 13.24 47.64
CA ALA A 134 -20.93 13.15 49.10
C ALA A 134 -21.02 14.52 49.77
N PHE A 135 -20.36 15.53 49.22
CA PHE A 135 -20.42 16.90 49.72
C PHE A 135 -21.85 17.48 49.66
N LEU A 136 -22.59 17.26 48.57
CA LEU A 136 -23.97 17.73 48.45
C LEU A 136 -24.94 16.99 49.39
N GLN A 137 -24.70 15.72 49.68
CA GLN A 137 -25.49 14.95 50.65
C GLN A 137 -25.27 15.48 52.07
N GLU A 138 -24.03 15.79 52.45
CA GLU A 138 -23.69 16.40 53.74
C GLU A 138 -24.36 17.77 53.91
N LEU A 139 -24.41 18.59 52.85
CA LEU A 139 -25.12 19.88 52.87
C LEU A 139 -26.65 19.74 52.95
N ARG A 140 -27.21 18.64 52.44
CA ARG A 140 -28.66 18.39 52.41
C ARG A 140 -29.18 17.81 53.73
N GLY A 141 -28.31 17.26 54.58
CA GLY A 141 -28.69 16.63 55.84
C GLY A 141 -29.49 15.33 55.65
N GLU A 142 -29.37 14.68 54.49
CA GLU A 142 -29.97 13.37 54.22
C GLU A 142 -29.06 12.25 54.79
N ASP A 143 -29.65 11.34 55.57
CA ASP A 143 -28.94 10.22 56.18
C ASP A 143 -28.20 9.36 55.12
N PRO A 144 -26.94 8.94 55.38
CA PRO A 144 -26.10 8.22 54.42
C PRO A 144 -26.66 6.86 53.96
N ASP A 145 -27.68 6.32 54.65
CA ASP A 145 -28.24 4.99 54.39
C ASP A 145 -29.22 4.92 53.22
N TYR A 146 -29.71 6.05 52.68
CA TYR A 146 -30.67 6.01 51.56
C TYR A 146 -30.00 5.77 50.19
N ALA A 147 -28.68 5.88 50.09
CA ALA A 147 -27.92 5.64 48.85
C ALA A 147 -27.47 4.18 48.67
N LYS A 148 -27.92 3.27 49.54
CA LYS A 148 -27.60 1.84 49.52
C LYS A 148 -28.78 1.02 48.98
N VAL A 149 -29.51 1.54 48.00
CA VAL A 149 -30.36 0.67 47.17
C VAL A 149 -29.41 -0.11 46.28
N GLU A 150 -29.35 -1.43 46.52
CA GLU A 150 -28.57 -2.42 45.78
C GLU A 150 -28.78 -2.24 44.28
N LEU A 151 -27.91 -1.47 43.62
CA LEU A 151 -27.65 -1.69 42.21
C LEU A 151 -26.85 -2.99 42.18
N GLY A 152 -27.57 -4.10 42.00
CA GLY A 152 -27.04 -5.45 41.94
C GLY A 152 -25.70 -5.49 41.21
N GLU A 153 -24.78 -6.26 41.77
CA GLU A 153 -23.34 -6.29 41.49
C GLU A 153 -22.95 -6.67 40.03
N GLU A 154 -23.91 -6.70 39.11
CA GLU A 154 -23.81 -7.38 37.82
C GLU A 154 -23.63 -6.44 36.61
N HIS A 155 -23.53 -5.13 36.81
CA HIS A 155 -23.28 -4.17 35.72
C HIS A 155 -21.85 -3.63 35.70
N LYS A 156 -20.88 -4.39 36.23
CA LYS A 156 -19.46 -4.04 36.11
C LYS A 156 -18.81 -4.84 34.98
N SER A 157 -18.24 -4.07 34.04
CA SER A 157 -17.14 -4.40 33.12
C SER A 157 -17.38 -5.03 31.75
N PHE A 158 -18.57 -5.46 31.33
CA PHE A 158 -18.71 -6.05 29.98
C PHE A 158 -18.76 -5.01 28.85
N ILE A 159 -19.54 -3.93 29.03
CA ILE A 159 -19.81 -2.96 27.94
C ILE A 159 -18.59 -2.09 27.62
N GLY A 160 -17.76 -1.75 28.62
CA GLY A 160 -16.55 -0.94 28.43
C GLY A 160 -15.39 -1.68 27.75
N LEU A 161 -15.32 -3.01 27.89
CA LEU A 161 -14.31 -3.84 27.23
C LEU A 161 -14.70 -4.23 25.80
N SER A 162 -16.01 -4.41 25.54
CA SER A 162 -16.52 -4.81 24.22
C SER A 162 -16.11 -3.81 23.10
N HIS A 163 -16.28 -2.51 23.36
CA HIS A 163 -15.88 -1.48 22.39
C HIS A 163 -14.36 -1.34 22.22
N ALA A 164 -13.57 -1.69 23.25
CA ALA A 164 -12.11 -1.68 23.20
C ALA A 164 -11.55 -2.91 22.47
N LEU A 165 -12.19 -4.07 22.61
CA LEU A 165 -11.79 -5.34 21.98
C LEU A 165 -12.15 -5.39 20.49
N HIS A 166 -13.25 -4.75 20.07
CA HIS A 166 -13.65 -4.70 18.65
C HIS A 166 -12.59 -4.05 17.74
N GLY A 167 -11.74 -3.17 18.28
CA GLY A 167 -10.62 -2.57 17.55
C GLY A 167 -9.30 -3.37 17.61
N ILE A 168 -9.17 -4.32 18.55
CA ILE A 168 -7.94 -5.11 18.77
C ILE A 168 -7.93 -6.37 17.89
N LEU A 169 -9.10 -6.94 17.59
CA LEU A 169 -9.21 -8.19 16.81
C LEU A 169 -9.11 -7.98 15.28
N ALA A 170 -9.11 -6.73 14.80
CA ALA A 170 -8.96 -6.44 13.38
C ALA A 170 -7.48 -6.42 12.95
N LEU A 171 -6.76 -7.53 13.16
CA LEU A 171 -5.51 -7.79 12.44
C LEU A 171 -5.87 -8.30 11.05
N ASN A 172 -6.36 -7.41 10.18
CA ASN A 172 -6.50 -7.70 8.76
C ASN A 172 -5.10 -7.87 8.17
N PHE A 173 -4.63 -9.12 8.14
CA PHE A 173 -3.66 -9.54 7.14
C PHE A 173 -4.41 -9.52 5.80
N SER A 174 -4.20 -8.47 5.00
CA SER A 174 -4.42 -8.58 3.56
C SER A 174 -3.39 -9.59 3.03
N GLN A 175 -3.72 -10.88 3.10
CA GLN A 175 -3.16 -11.85 2.17
C GLN A 175 -3.73 -11.50 0.80
N THR A 176 -3.03 -10.66 0.05
CA THR A 176 -3.20 -10.63 -1.39
C THR A 176 -2.62 -11.94 -1.93
N GLN A 177 -3.44 -12.99 -1.94
CA GLN A 177 -3.20 -14.17 -2.76
C GLN A 177 -3.34 -13.72 -4.23
N PRO A 178 -2.34 -13.95 -5.10
CA PRO A 178 -2.53 -13.79 -6.52
C PRO A 178 -3.41 -14.93 -7.04
N ASP A 179 -4.51 -14.58 -7.68
CA ASP A 179 -5.48 -15.49 -8.30
C ASP A 179 -4.78 -16.34 -9.39
N PRO A 180 -4.81 -17.70 -9.36
CA PRO A 180 -4.12 -18.51 -10.36
C PRO A 180 -4.86 -18.62 -11.69
N HIS A 181 -6.09 -18.11 -11.81
CA HIS A 181 -6.92 -18.31 -13.00
C HIS A 181 -7.71 -17.05 -13.39
N SER A 182 -7.04 -16.10 -14.04
CA SER A 182 -7.74 -15.13 -14.90
C SER A 182 -7.01 -15.02 -16.24
N GLY A 183 -7.34 -15.95 -17.13
CA GLY A 183 -6.84 -16.02 -18.48
C GLY A 183 -7.54 -17.13 -19.26
N ALA A 184 -8.76 -16.85 -19.69
CA ALA A 184 -9.43 -17.51 -20.81
C ALA A 184 -9.97 -16.41 -21.72
#